data_AF-A0A7R9YJ63-F1
#
_entry.id   AF-A0A7R9YJ63-F1
#
_cell.length_a   1.000
_cell.length_b   1.000
_cell.length_c   1.000
_cell.angle_alpha   90.00
_cell.angle_beta   90.00
_cell.angle_gamma   90.00
#
_symmetry.space_group_name_H-M   'P 1'
#
loop_
_entity.id
_entity.type
_entity.pdbx_description
1 polymer ?
#
loop_
_entity_poly.entity_id
_entity_poly.type
_entity_poly.pdbx_seq_one_letter_code
_entity_poly.pdbx_strand_id
1 'polypeptide(L)'
;CDGSFSLQNALELTCDVLMPMPAYGTREALLLVSSLSSCDPGDAKAAIGKVEEKGIRCSVLALQAETYICRLVAKRTRGAFAVICSFDHLKAELDRQLLAPPIASGGVSTAKCLIQMGLPSRATSKSATLCACHVALTRTGYACPQCGAKHCQLP
;
A
#
# COMPACT_ATOMS: atom_id res chain seq x y z
N CYS A 1 15.93 -9.42 -21.66
CA CYS A 1 14.67 -10.03 -21.18
C CYS A 1 13.66 -8.90 -21.10
N ASP A 2 12.87 -8.72 -22.16
CA ASP A 2 11.88 -7.66 -22.23
C ASP A 2 10.53 -8.21 -21.74
N GLY A 3 9.99 -7.59 -20.71
CA GLY A 3 8.65 -7.87 -20.20
C GLY A 3 7.72 -6.72 -20.55
N SER A 4 6.55 -7.04 -21.09
CA SER A 4 5.50 -6.05 -21.33
C SER A 4 4.78 -5.68 -20.03
N PHE A 5 4.37 -4.42 -19.92
CA PHE A 5 3.54 -3.96 -18.81
C PHE A 5 2.14 -4.58 -18.89
N SER A 6 1.61 -5.08 -17.77
CA SER A 6 0.21 -5.54 -17.64
C SER A 6 -0.44 -4.85 -16.46
N LEU A 7 -1.41 -3.98 -16.76
CA LEU A 7 -2.23 -3.27 -15.78
C LEU A 7 -3.19 -4.21 -15.08
N GLN A 8 -3.80 -5.17 -15.79
CA GLN A 8 -4.76 -6.11 -15.23
C GLN A 8 -4.12 -6.91 -14.10
N ASN A 9 -2.97 -7.54 -14.36
CA ASN A 9 -2.29 -8.37 -13.37
C ASN A 9 -1.87 -7.53 -12.15
N ALA A 10 -1.40 -6.30 -12.37
CA ALA A 10 -1.04 -5.40 -11.27
C ALA A 10 -2.24 -5.08 -10.37
N LEU A 11 -3.42 -4.83 -10.95
CA LEU A 11 -4.65 -4.55 -10.20
C LEU A 11 -5.19 -5.78 -9.47
N GLU A 12 -5.12 -6.96 -10.09
CA GLU A 12 -5.54 -8.21 -9.46
C GLU A 12 -4.62 -8.57 -8.28
N LEU A 13 -3.31 -8.45 -8.45
CA LEU A 13 -2.34 -8.62 -7.35
C LEU A 13 -2.58 -7.62 -6.22
N THR A 14 -2.87 -6.36 -6.55
CA THR A 14 -3.20 -5.32 -5.57
C THR A 14 -4.41 -5.73 -4.73
N CYS A 15 -5.44 -6.30 -5.38
CA CYS A 15 -6.60 -6.81 -4.66
C CYS A 15 -6.22 -7.94 -3.70
N ASP A 16 -5.41 -8.90 -4.14
CA ASP A 16 -5.06 -10.06 -3.32
C ASP A 16 -4.20 -9.69 -2.11
N VAL A 17 -3.31 -8.71 -2.26
CA VAL A 17 -2.45 -8.19 -1.18
C VAL A 17 -3.24 -7.34 -0.18
N LEU A 18 -4.18 -6.52 -0.64
CA LEU A 18 -4.90 -5.56 0.22
C LEU A 18 -6.19 -6.11 0.83
N MET A 19 -6.77 -7.19 0.28
CA MET A 19 -8.01 -7.77 0.82
C MET A 19 -7.89 -8.35 2.24
N PRO A 20 -6.76 -8.99 2.63
CA PRO A 20 -6.54 -9.43 4.00
C PRO A 20 -6.43 -8.27 5.00
N MET A 21 -6.21 -7.04 4.54
CA MET A 21 -6.09 -5.89 5.43
C MET A 21 -7.43 -5.59 6.11
N PRO A 22 -7.43 -5.32 7.42
CA PRO A 22 -8.64 -5.02 8.17
C PRO A 22 -9.41 -3.83 7.59
N ALA A 23 -10.73 -3.87 7.67
CA ALA A 23 -11.62 -2.86 7.10
C ALA A 23 -11.47 -1.46 7.72
N TYR A 24 -10.81 -1.34 8.87
CA TYR A 24 -10.54 -0.04 9.50
C TYR A 24 -9.38 0.73 8.84
N GLY A 25 -8.50 0.04 8.11
CA GLY A 25 -7.39 0.66 7.39
C GLY A 25 -7.83 1.18 6.02
N THR A 26 -7.19 2.25 5.54
CA THR A 26 -7.34 2.64 4.13
C THR A 26 -6.57 1.65 3.26
N ARG A 27 -7.19 1.26 2.13
CA ARG A 27 -6.56 0.39 1.14
C ARG A 27 -6.15 1.25 -0.04
N GLU A 28 -4.85 1.46 -0.19
CA GLU A 28 -4.31 2.39 -1.17
C GLU A 28 -3.21 1.72 -2.01
N ALA A 29 -3.15 2.09 -3.29
CA ALA A 29 -2.11 1.63 -4.20
C ALA A 29 -1.61 2.81 -5.05
N LEU A 30 -0.30 2.87 -5.24
CA LEU A 30 0.37 3.85 -6.10
C LEU A 30 1.00 3.13 -7.28
N LEU A 31 0.52 3.42 -8.49
CA LEU A 31 1.03 2.85 -9.73
C LEU A 31 1.98 3.85 -10.40
N LEU A 32 3.26 3.50 -10.51
CA LEU A 32 4.22 4.22 -11.34
C LEU A 32 4.30 3.54 -12.70
N VAL A 33 3.83 4.23 -13.75
CA VAL A 33 3.69 3.66 -15.09
C VAL A 33 4.58 4.41 -16.06
N SER A 34 5.52 3.71 -16.69
CA SER A 34 6.37 4.22 -17.76
C SER A 34 5.91 3.79 -19.16
N SER A 35 5.08 2.75 -19.24
CA SER A 35 4.61 2.19 -20.50
C SER A 35 3.41 2.95 -21.04
N LEU A 36 3.38 3.15 -22.36
CA LEU A 36 2.25 3.74 -23.08
C LEU A 36 1.16 2.72 -23.42
N SER A 37 1.51 1.43 -23.41
CA SER A 37 0.62 0.32 -23.73
C SER A 37 0.61 -0.71 -22.61
N SER A 38 -0.55 -1.34 -22.41
CA SER A 38 -0.71 -2.48 -21.51
C SER A 38 -1.01 -3.72 -22.35
N CYS A 39 -0.37 -4.83 -22.00
CA CYS A 39 -0.54 -6.13 -22.62
C CYS A 39 -1.22 -7.05 -21.60
N ASP A 40 -2.55 -7.01 -21.57
CA ASP A 40 -3.37 -7.75 -20.61
C ASP A 40 -4.00 -8.99 -21.25
N PRO A 41 -4.10 -10.12 -20.52
CA PRO A 41 -4.72 -11.35 -21.05
C PRO A 41 -6.25 -11.25 -21.19
N GLY A 42 -6.90 -10.32 -20.47
CA GLY A 42 -8.34 -10.13 -20.47
C GLY A 42 -8.75 -8.64 -20.44
N ASP A 43 -9.97 -8.37 -19.97
CA ASP A 43 -10.50 -7.00 -19.93
C ASP A 43 -9.99 -6.24 -18.69
N ALA A 44 -9.08 -5.29 -18.92
CA ALA A 44 -8.59 -4.38 -17.90
C ALA A 44 -9.70 -3.54 -17.24
N LYS A 45 -10.81 -3.22 -17.95
CA LYS A 45 -11.92 -2.45 -17.38
C LYS A 45 -12.69 -3.26 -16.33
N ALA A 46 -12.82 -4.56 -16.53
CA ALA A 46 -13.40 -5.46 -15.53
C ALA A 46 -12.53 -5.52 -14.28
N ALA A 47 -11.20 -5.57 -14.41
CA ALA A 47 -10.29 -5.50 -13.27
C ALA A 47 -10.41 -4.17 -12.51
N ILE A 48 -10.56 -3.04 -13.21
CA ILE A 48 -10.83 -1.74 -12.57
C ILE A 48 -12.13 -1.77 -11.76
N GLY A 49 -13.19 -2.39 -12.30
CA GLY A 49 -14.46 -2.56 -11.58
C GLY A 49 -14.29 -3.36 -10.29
N LYS A 50 -13.53 -4.46 -10.32
CA LYS A 50 -13.24 -5.27 -9.11
C LYS A 50 -12.52 -4.45 -8.02
N VAL A 51 -11.59 -3.58 -8.41
CA VAL A 51 -10.83 -2.73 -7.48
C VAL A 51 -11.75 -1.66 -6.86
N GLU A 52 -12.63 -1.07 -7.67
CA GLU A 52 -13.64 -0.10 -7.22
C GLU A 52 -14.62 -0.73 -6.21
N GLU A 53 -15.13 -1.92 -6.51
CA GLU A 53 -16.02 -2.69 -5.62
C GLU A 53 -15.34 -3.04 -4.28
N LYS A 54 -14.05 -3.33 -4.29
CA LYS A 54 -13.25 -3.64 -3.09
C LYS A 54 -12.87 -2.40 -2.26
N GLY A 55 -13.25 -1.20 -2.71
CA GLY A 55 -12.99 0.07 -2.02
C GLY A 55 -11.51 0.43 -1.95
N ILE A 56 -10.71 0.00 -2.93
CA ILE A 56 -9.27 0.29 -2.99
C ILE A 56 -9.08 1.58 -3.78
N ARG A 57 -8.32 2.52 -3.21
CA ARG A 57 -7.94 3.79 -3.85
C ARG A 57 -6.65 3.61 -4.64
N CYS A 58 -6.67 3.83 -5.95
CA CYS A 58 -5.48 3.70 -6.79
C CYS A 58 -5.08 5.07 -7.36
N SER A 59 -3.89 5.56 -6.99
CA SER A 59 -3.29 6.73 -7.62
C SER A 59 -2.27 6.30 -8.67
N VAL A 60 -2.15 7.04 -9.76
CA VAL A 60 -1.28 6.70 -10.89
C VAL A 60 -0.36 7.87 -11.24
N LEU A 61 0.93 7.58 -11.34
CA LEU A 61 1.98 8.46 -11.84
C LEU A 61 2.44 7.93 -13.19
N ALA A 62 2.05 8.60 -14.27
CA ALA A 62 2.45 8.22 -15.61
C ALA A 62 3.68 9.03 -16.05
N LEU A 63 4.72 8.38 -16.56
CA LEU A 63 5.90 9.08 -17.08
C LEU A 63 5.63 9.58 -18.50
N GLN A 64 5.83 10.89 -18.72
CA GLN A 64 5.87 11.58 -20.02
C GLN A 64 4.57 11.57 -20.86
N ALA A 65 3.61 10.68 -20.60
CA ALA A 65 2.37 10.63 -21.36
C ALA A 65 1.17 10.16 -20.53
N GLU A 66 0.00 10.63 -20.93
CA GLU A 66 -1.27 10.20 -20.39
C GLU A 66 -1.85 9.06 -21.22
N THR A 67 -2.18 7.94 -20.56
CA THR A 67 -2.95 6.85 -21.17
C THR A 67 -4.38 6.87 -20.62
N TYR A 68 -5.36 6.70 -21.52
CA TYR A 68 -6.77 6.74 -21.16
C TYR A 68 -7.13 5.74 -20.04
N ILE A 69 -6.57 4.53 -20.11
CA ILE A 69 -6.87 3.47 -19.13
C ILE A 69 -6.33 3.81 -17.74
N CYS A 70 -5.12 4.37 -17.63
CA CYS A 70 -4.55 4.78 -16.35
C CYS A 70 -5.32 5.94 -15.71
N ARG A 71 -5.78 6.90 -16.53
CA ARG A 71 -6.65 7.96 -16.03
C ARG A 71 -8.01 7.44 -15.57
N LEU A 72 -8.55 6.43 -16.27
CA LEU A 72 -9.80 5.78 -15.88
C LEU A 72 -9.69 5.08 -14.53
N VAL A 73 -8.56 4.39 -14.27
CA VAL A 73 -8.25 3.76 -12.96
C VAL A 73 -8.35 4.77 -11.84
N ALA A 74 -7.58 5.87 -11.93
CA ALA A 74 -7.54 6.89 -10.88
C ALA A 74 -8.90 7.56 -10.67
N LYS A 75 -9.63 7.84 -11.77
CA LYS A 75 -10.96 8.46 -11.70
C LYS A 75 -11.99 7.56 -11.01
N ARG A 76 -12.04 6.26 -11.35
CA ARG A 76 -13.01 5.31 -10.76
C ARG A 76 -12.70 4.99 -9.30
N THR A 77 -11.43 4.81 -8.97
CA THR A 77 -10.99 4.47 -7.61
C THR A 77 -10.83 5.68 -6.69
N ARG A 78 -11.23 6.87 -7.12
CA ARG A 78 -11.09 8.14 -6.36
C ARG A 78 -9.63 8.43 -5.93
N GLY A 79 -8.68 8.01 -6.76
CA GLY A 79 -7.26 8.31 -6.60
C GLY A 79 -6.83 9.57 -7.35
N ALA A 80 -5.53 9.87 -7.30
CA ALA A 80 -4.93 10.96 -8.05
C ALA A 80 -4.27 10.45 -9.34
N PHE A 81 -4.28 11.27 -10.39
CA PHE A 81 -3.55 11.01 -11.63
C PHE A 81 -2.61 12.17 -11.91
N ALA A 82 -1.34 11.88 -12.18
CA ALA A 82 -0.36 12.90 -12.57
C ALA A 82 0.54 12.38 -13.70
N VAL A 83 0.90 13.29 -14.60
CA VAL A 83 1.88 13.03 -15.66
C VAL A 83 3.20 13.69 -15.27
N ILE A 84 4.23 12.88 -15.20
CA ILE A 84 5.56 13.27 -14.75
C ILE A 84 6.38 13.71 -15.94
N CYS A 85 6.79 14.98 -15.93
CA CYS A 85 7.59 15.60 -16.99
C CYS A 85 9.09 15.68 -16.62
N SER A 86 9.43 15.70 -15.33
CA SER A 86 10.80 15.81 -14.83
C SER A 86 10.99 15.02 -13.53
N PHE A 87 12.25 14.78 -13.16
CA PHE A 87 12.57 14.06 -11.93
C PHE A 87 12.20 14.83 -10.65
N ASP A 88 12.35 16.16 -10.65
CA ASP A 88 11.92 16.97 -9.51
C ASP A 88 10.39 17.00 -9.37
N HIS A 89 9.66 16.98 -10.49
CA HIS A 89 8.22 16.82 -10.49
C HIS A 89 7.82 15.45 -9.92
N LEU A 90 8.54 14.37 -10.27
CA LEU A 90 8.30 13.04 -9.70
C LEU A 90 8.40 13.06 -8.18
N LYS A 91 9.46 13.69 -7.63
CA LYS A 91 9.65 13.78 -6.18
C LYS A 91 8.51 14.54 -5.51
N ALA A 92 8.19 15.73 -6.02
CA ALA A 92 7.13 16.57 -5.46
C ALA A 92 5.77 15.84 -5.45
N GLU A 93 5.48 15.11 -6.54
CA GLU A 93 4.23 14.37 -6.67
C GLU A 93 4.20 13.10 -5.82
N LEU A 94 5.34 12.41 -5.68
CA LEU A 94 5.49 11.29 -4.76
C LEU A 94 5.27 11.74 -3.31
N ASP A 95 5.88 12.86 -2.90
CA ASP A 95 5.69 13.43 -1.57
C ASP A 95 4.23 13.80 -1.32
N ARG A 96 3.56 14.40 -2.32
CA ARG A 96 2.14 14.76 -2.24
C ARG A 96 1.22 13.53 -2.08
N GLN A 97 1.59 12.40 -2.67
CA GLN A 97 0.78 11.17 -2.63
C GLN A 97 1.15 10.25 -1.46
N LEU A 98 2.37 10.34 -0.92
CA LEU A 98 2.77 9.65 0.31
C LEU A 98 2.21 10.30 1.57
N LEU A 99 1.97 11.62 1.52
CA LEU A 99 1.19 12.30 2.55
C LEU A 99 -0.20 11.68 2.59
N ALA A 100 -0.60 11.19 3.77
CA ALA A 100 -1.90 10.55 3.97
C ALA A 100 -2.99 11.47 3.37
N PRO A 101 -3.79 10.97 2.41
CA PRO A 101 -4.85 11.79 1.84
C PRO A 101 -5.79 12.22 2.98
N PRO A 102 -6.40 13.41 2.88
CA PRO A 102 -7.42 13.80 3.84
C PRO A 102 -8.50 12.72 3.85
N ILE A 103 -8.82 12.23 5.06
CA ILE A 103 -9.85 11.22 5.29
C ILE A 103 -11.10 11.69 4.54
N ALA A 104 -11.52 10.95 3.52
CA ALA A 104 -12.66 11.36 2.69
C ALA A 104 -13.89 11.55 3.57
N SER A 105 -14.37 12.79 3.67
CA SER A 105 -15.56 13.20 4.42
C SER A 105 -16.87 12.82 3.71
N GLY A 106 -16.93 11.61 3.17
CA GLY A 106 -18.04 11.16 2.33
C GLY A 106 -18.25 9.64 2.34
N GLY A 107 -19.16 9.19 3.19
CA GLY A 107 -20.12 8.15 2.82
C GLY A 107 -19.82 6.70 3.17
N VAL A 108 -18.68 6.38 3.79
CA VAL A 108 -18.54 5.11 4.51
C VAL A 108 -18.07 5.46 5.90
N SER A 109 -18.86 5.07 6.90
CA SER A 109 -18.41 5.03 8.28
C SER A 109 -17.15 4.17 8.31
N THR A 110 -15.97 4.76 8.13
CA THR A 110 -14.79 4.32 8.87
C THR A 110 -15.18 4.57 10.31
N ALA A 111 -15.92 3.58 10.85
CA ALA A 111 -16.26 3.52 12.25
C ALA A 111 -14.96 3.86 12.96
N LYS A 112 -15.03 4.81 13.90
CA LYS A 112 -13.95 5.15 14.81
C LYS A 112 -13.56 3.86 15.54
N CYS A 113 -12.77 3.03 14.87
CA CYS A 113 -12.43 1.69 15.27
C CYS A 113 -11.18 1.87 16.09
N LEU A 114 -11.39 1.97 17.39
CA LEU A 114 -10.30 1.94 18.35
C LEU A 114 -9.73 0.54 18.29
N ILE A 115 -8.54 0.44 17.70
CA ILE A 115 -7.76 -0.80 17.71
C ILE A 115 -6.90 -0.80 18.96
N GLN A 116 -6.77 -1.98 19.57
CA GLN A 116 -5.86 -2.15 20.69
C GLN A 116 -4.42 -2.08 20.17
N MET A 117 -3.70 -1.02 20.55
CA MET A 117 -2.29 -0.86 20.22
C MET A 117 -1.41 -1.43 21.34
N GLY A 118 -0.34 -2.13 20.95
CA GLY A 118 0.70 -2.57 21.88
C GLY A 118 1.84 -1.56 21.91
N LEU A 119 2.16 -1.03 23.09
CA LEU A 119 3.35 -0.20 23.33
C LEU A 119 4.41 -1.03 24.09
N PRO A 120 5.27 -1.76 23.38
CA PRO A 120 6.23 -2.65 24.01
C PRO A 120 7.38 -1.87 24.64
N SER A 121 7.80 -2.28 25.83
CA SER A 121 8.92 -1.70 26.54
C SER A 121 10.24 -2.39 26.15
N ARG A 122 11.32 -1.61 26.11
CA ARG A 122 12.66 -2.15 25.88
C ARG A 122 13.13 -2.86 27.15
N ALA A 123 13.45 -4.15 27.04
CA ALA A 123 13.93 -4.98 28.12
C ALA A 123 15.34 -5.52 27.82
N THR A 124 16.17 -5.56 28.86
CA THR A 124 17.51 -6.17 28.83
C THR A 124 17.54 -7.36 29.79
N SER A 125 17.77 -8.56 29.26
CA SER A 125 17.85 -9.79 30.06
C SER A 125 19.29 -10.10 30.45
N LYS A 126 19.49 -10.62 31.66
CA LYS A 126 20.83 -11.00 32.19
C LYS A 126 21.46 -12.12 31.34
N SER A 127 20.65 -13.10 30.95
CA SER A 127 20.99 -14.15 29.99
C SER A 127 20.49 -13.80 28.59
N ALA A 128 21.13 -14.34 27.55
CA ALA A 128 20.63 -14.18 26.19
C ALA A 128 19.35 -15.00 26.01
N THR A 129 18.30 -14.36 25.50
CA THR A 129 16.99 -14.96 25.25
C THR A 129 16.68 -14.93 23.76
N LEU A 130 15.84 -15.84 23.31
CA LEU A 130 15.57 -16.06 21.90
C LEU A 130 14.64 -14.96 21.35
N CYS A 131 15.01 -14.39 20.19
CA CYS A 131 14.19 -13.42 19.48
C CYS A 131 13.16 -14.14 18.60
N ALA A 132 11.88 -13.75 18.69
CA ALA A 132 10.81 -14.34 17.89
C ALA A 132 10.94 -14.04 16.38
N CYS A 133 11.66 -12.98 16.00
CA CYS A 133 11.80 -12.58 14.58
C CYS A 133 12.81 -13.46 13.82
N HIS A 134 13.94 -13.78 14.44
CA HIS A 134 15.10 -14.39 13.76
C HIS A 134 15.60 -15.66 14.45
N VAL A 135 14.95 -16.08 15.55
CA VAL A 135 15.36 -17.25 16.34
C VAL A 135 16.81 -17.10 16.88
N ALA A 136 17.31 -15.86 16.95
CA ALA A 136 18.66 -15.54 17.39
C ALA A 136 18.67 -15.17 18.87
N LEU A 137 19.74 -15.56 19.57
CA LEU A 137 19.95 -15.19 20.98
C LEU A 137 20.39 -13.74 21.09
N THR A 138 19.55 -12.90 21.67
CA THR A 138 19.86 -11.50 21.96
C THR A 138 19.72 -11.23 23.44
N ARG A 139 20.47 -10.26 23.99
CA ARG A 139 20.27 -9.79 25.37
C ARG A 139 19.25 -8.67 25.47
N THR A 140 19.12 -7.87 24.42
CA THR A 140 18.23 -6.72 24.37
C THR A 140 17.10 -6.96 23.38
N GLY A 141 15.93 -6.39 23.65
CA GLY A 141 14.77 -6.46 22.75
C GLY A 141 13.57 -5.75 23.36
N TYR A 142 12.45 -5.83 22.64
CA TYR A 142 11.17 -5.28 23.05
C TYR A 142 10.23 -6.42 23.40
N ALA A 143 9.58 -6.32 24.56
CA ALA A 143 8.64 -7.32 25.03
C ALA A 143 7.21 -6.94 24.61
N CYS A 144 6.55 -7.83 23.86
CA CYS A 144 5.16 -7.63 23.47
C CYS A 144 4.25 -7.62 24.72
N PRO A 145 3.41 -6.59 24.94
CA PRO A 145 2.56 -6.51 26.12
C PRO A 145 1.42 -7.55 26.12
N GLN A 146 1.11 -8.16 24.97
CA GLN A 146 0.04 -9.16 24.85
C GLN A 146 0.53 -10.59 25.12
N CYS A 147 1.63 -11.01 24.49
CA CYS A 147 2.12 -12.39 24.56
C CYS A 147 3.46 -12.54 25.29
N GLY A 148 4.12 -11.44 25.66
CA GLY A 148 5.45 -11.47 26.28
C GLY A 148 6.60 -11.83 25.33
N ALA A 149 6.32 -12.05 24.04
CA ALA A 149 7.34 -12.41 23.06
C ALA A 149 8.36 -11.28 22.89
N LYS A 150 9.63 -11.66 22.69
CA LYS A 150 10.74 -10.74 22.52
C LYS A 150 11.02 -10.49 21.03
N HIS A 151 11.00 -9.22 20.64
CA HIS A 151 11.31 -8.76 19.29
C HIS A 151 12.59 -7.90 19.31
N CYS A 152 13.42 -8.00 18.27
CA CYS A 152 14.67 -7.22 18.20
C CYS A 152 14.45 -5.76 17.81
N GLN A 153 13.41 -5.49 17.03
CA GLN A 153 13.03 -4.17 16.54
C GLN A 153 11.51 -4.03 16.61
N LEU A 154 11.05 -2.79 16.70
CA LEU A 154 9.65 -2.41 16.56
C LEU A 154 9.44 -1.79 15.18
N PRO A 155 8.21 -1.88 14.64
CA PRO A 155 7.76 -0.95 13.60
C PRO A 155 7.70 0.48 14.14
#